data_AF-A0A0Q8R5V2-F1
#
_entry.id   AF-A0A0Q8R5V2-F1
#
_cell.length_a   1.000
_cell.length_b   1.000
_cell.length_c   1.000
_cell.angle_alpha   90.00
_cell.angle_beta   90.00
_cell.angle_gamma   90.00
#
_symmetry.space_group_name_H-M   'P 1'
#
loop_
_entity.id
_entity.type
_entity.pdbx_description
1 polymer ?
#
loop_
_entity_poly.entity_id
_entity_poly.type
_entity_poly.pdbx_seq_one_letter_code
_entity_poly.pdbx_strand_id
1 'polypeptide(L)' 'MPPTPRPAISNEERSRREQEVGFARGSVHFKGGVLSEAVEQLSARYVGGEIDSDELTAAILVAESTRTTAITR' A
#
# COMPACT_ATOMS: atom_id res chain seq x y z
N MET A 1 -20.83 10.30 -12.08
CA MET A 1 -20.94 10.66 -10.65
C MET A 1 -19.55 10.62 -10.04
N PRO A 2 -19.17 11.58 -9.18
CA PRO A 2 -17.98 11.41 -8.37
C PRO A 2 -18.15 10.20 -7.43
N PRO A 3 -17.07 9.49 -7.08
CA PRO A 3 -17.15 8.39 -6.11
C PRO A 3 -17.68 8.91 -4.78
N THR A 4 -18.53 8.12 -4.13
CA THR A 4 -19.06 8.44 -2.80
C THR A 4 -17.90 8.47 -1.79
N PRO A 5 -17.79 9.50 -0.93
CA PRO A 5 -16.77 9.55 0.11
C PRO A 5 -16.87 8.32 1.01
N ARG A 6 -15.75 7.63 1.22
CA ARG A 6 -15.69 6.52 2.17
C ARG A 6 -15.84 7.06 3.60
N PRO A 7 -16.53 6.33 4.49
CA PRO A 7 -16.50 6.62 5.91
C PRO A 7 -15.06 6.61 6.44
N ALA A 8 -14.72 7.54 7.32
CA ALA A 8 -13.42 7.53 7.98
C ALA A 8 -13.25 6.26 8.83
N ILE A 9 -12.05 5.68 8.80
CA ILE A 9 -11.71 4.54 9.66
C ILE A 9 -11.50 4.98 11.11
N SER A 10 -11.68 4.06 12.06
CA SER A 10 -11.40 4.31 13.47
C SER A 10 -9.89 4.45 13.74
N ASN A 11 -9.54 5.02 14.89
CA ASN A 11 -8.14 5.06 15.32
C ASN A 11 -7.58 3.66 15.57
N GLU A 12 -8.39 2.75 16.11
CA GLU A 12 -7.99 1.35 16.31
C GLU A 12 -7.67 0.65 14.99
N GLU A 13 -8.52 0.86 13.97
CA GLU A 13 -8.29 0.35 12.62
C GLU A 13 -7.00 0.94 12.03
N ARG A 14 -6.80 2.26 12.15
CA ARG A 14 -5.56 2.90 11.70
C ARG A 14 -4.33 2.31 12.37
N SER A 15 -4.34 2.16 13.69
CA SER A 15 -3.23 1.57 14.44
C SER A 15 -2.98 0.10 14.11
N ARG A 16 -4.03 -0.67 13.77
CA ARG A 16 -3.86 -2.04 13.25
C ARG A 16 -3.14 -2.02 11.90
N ARG A 17 -3.56 -1.16 10.97
CA ARG A 17 -2.96 -1.03 9.64
C ARG A 17 -1.51 -0.53 9.70
N GLU A 18 -1.19 0.38 10.62
CA GLU A 18 0.19 0.83 10.86
C GLU A 18 1.10 -0.34 11.26
N GLN A 19 0.61 -1.24 12.12
CA GLN A 19 1.35 -2.44 12.53
C GLN A 19 1.52 -3.43 11.36
N GLU A 20 0.47 -3.66 10.58
CA GLU A 20 0.51 -4.51 9.38
C GLU A 20 1.57 -4.01 8.37
N VAL A 21 1.52 -2.72 8.03
CA VAL A 21 2.48 -2.09 7.11
C VAL A 21 3.90 -2.10 7.69
N GLY A 22 4.05 -1.81 8.99
CA GLY A 22 5.34 -1.87 9.67
C GLY A 22 5.96 -3.27 9.62
N PHE A 23 5.16 -4.31 9.89
CA PHE A 23 5.60 -5.70 9.81
C PHE A 23 6.00 -6.10 8.37
N ALA A 24 5.21 -5.72 7.37
CA ALA A 24 5.51 -5.99 5.97
C ALA A 24 6.82 -5.31 5.52
N ARG A 25 6.99 -4.02 5.86
CA ARG A 25 8.22 -3.26 5.59
C ARG A 25 9.44 -3.90 6.26
N GLY A 26 9.33 -4.25 7.54
CA GLY A 26 10.39 -4.94 8.27
C GLY A 26 10.75 -6.29 7.66
N SER A 27 9.76 -7.05 7.20
CA SER A 27 9.96 -8.35 6.56
C SER A 27 10.71 -8.23 5.22
N VAL A 28 10.39 -7.22 4.41
CA VAL A 28 11.10 -6.93 3.16
C VAL A 28 12.55 -6.54 3.44
N HIS A 29 12.77 -5.65 4.42
CA HIS A 29 14.09 -5.20 4.82
C HIS A 29 14.95 -6.35 5.35
N PHE A 30 14.38 -7.23 6.19
CA PHE A 30 15.07 -8.41 6.71
C PHE A 30 15.58 -9.34 5.60
N LYS A 31 14.87 -9.40 4.46
CA LYS A 31 15.27 -10.19 3.28
C LYS A 31 16.25 -9.44 2.36
N GLY A 32 16.76 -8.28 2.77
CA GLY A 32 17.66 -7.44 1.98
C GLY A 32 16.96 -6.62 0.89
N GLY A 33 15.63 -6.55 0.90
CA GLY A 33 14.85 -5.73 -0.02
C GLY A 33 14.57 -4.33 0.51
N VAL A 34 14.07 -3.47 -0.37
CA VAL A 34 13.53 -2.15 -0.02
C VAL A 34 12.22 -1.98 -0.77
N LEU A 35 11.16 -1.52 -0.07
CA LEU A 35 9.91 -1.19 -0.73
C LEU A 35 10.11 0.02 -1.64
N SER A 36 9.47 -0.02 -2.79
CA SER A 36 9.50 1.14 -3.68
C SER A 36 8.65 2.28 -3.15
N GLU A 37 8.98 3.51 -3.56
CA GLU A 37 8.22 4.69 -3.16
C GLU A 37 6.72 4.58 -3.51
N ALA A 38 6.40 4.01 -4.67
CA ALA A 38 5.00 3.78 -5.07
C ALA A 38 4.26 2.86 -4.06
N VAL A 39 4.90 1.79 -3.60
CA VAL A 39 4.30 0.87 -2.61
C VAL A 39 4.19 1.53 -1.24
N GLU A 40 5.15 2.37 -0.86
CA GLU A 40 5.08 3.15 0.39
C GLU A 40 3.91 4.15 0.36
N GLN A 41 3.68 4.84 -0.76
CA GLN A 41 2.55 5.75 -0.93
C GLN A 41 1.21 5.00 -0.89
N LEU A 42 1.12 3.83 -1.53
CA LEU A 42 -0.10 2.99 -1.46
C LEU A 42 -0.37 2.50 -0.03
N SER A 43 0.68 2.11 0.70
CA SER A 43 0.56 1.70 2.10
C SER A 43 0.08 2.85 3.00
N ALA A 44 0.54 4.09 2.76
CA ALA A 44 0.06 5.28 3.47
C ALA A 44 -1.43 5.54 3.23
N ARG A 45 -1.91 5.37 1.98
CA ARG A 45 -3.33 5.50 1.63
C ARG A 45 -4.20 4.44 2.29
N TYR A 46 -3.70 3.20 2.37
CA TYR A 46 -4.36 2.12 3.12
C TYR A 46 -4.47 2.46 4.61
N VAL A 47 -3.38 2.91 5.25
CA VAL A 47 -3.39 3.35 6.65
C VAL A 47 -4.33 4.55 6.86
N GLY A 48 -4.43 5.45 5.88
CA GLY A 48 -5.34 6.59 5.91
C GLY A 48 -6.83 6.22 5.77
N GLY A 49 -7.13 5.01 5.30
CA GLY A 49 -8.50 4.58 4.97
C GLY A 49 -8.97 5.07 3.61
N GLU A 50 -8.09 5.63 2.78
CA GLU A 50 -8.42 6.04 1.41
C GLU A 50 -8.68 4.85 0.49
N ILE A 51 -8.02 3.72 0.77
CA ILE A 51 -8.20 2.44 0.10
C ILE A 51 -8.33 1.31 1.13
N ASP A 52 -9.01 0.24 0.74
CA ASP A 52 -9.06 -1.01 1.50
C ASP A 52 -7.92 -1.98 1.13
N SER A 53 -7.92 -3.17 1.75
CA SER A 53 -6.87 -4.18 1.57
C SER A 53 -6.86 -4.78 0.16
N ASP A 54 -8.03 -4.95 -0.45
CA ASP A 54 -8.15 -5.54 -1.79
C ASP A 54 -7.65 -4.54 -2.84
N GLU A 55 -8.03 -3.27 -2.68
CA GLU A 55 -7.52 -2.16 -3.49
C GLU A 55 -6.01 -1.95 -3.33
N LEU A 56 -5.48 -2.06 -2.10
CA LEU A 56 -4.04 -2.01 -1.86
C LEU A 56 -3.32 -3.13 -2.63
N THR A 57 -3.81 -4.37 -2.50
CA THR A 57 -3.22 -5.54 -3.18
C THR A 57 -3.24 -5.35 -4.69
N ALA A 58 -4.38 -4.96 -5.26
CA ALA A 58 -4.50 -4.71 -6.68
C ALA A 58 -3.56 -3.59 -7.16
N ALA A 59 -3.46 -2.49 -6.41
CA ALA A 59 -2.60 -1.36 -6.77
C ALA A 59 -1.11 -1.72 -6.71
N ILE A 60 -0.67 -2.53 -5.73
CA ILE A 60 0.71 -3.02 -5.66
C ILE A 60 1.04 -3.90 -6.87
N LEU A 61 0.16 -4.82 -7.25
CA LEU A 61 0.35 -5.69 -8.42
C LEU A 61 0.51 -4.86 -9.71
N VAL A 62 -0.29 -3.80 -9.87
CA VAL A 62 -0.19 -2.89 -11.02
C VAL A 62 1.13 -2.10 -11.00
N ALA A 63 1.52 -1.55 -9.85
CA ALA A 63 2.74 -0.76 -9.72
C ALA A 63 4.00 -1.56 -10.06
N GLU A 64 4.10 -2.80 -9.57
CA GLU A 64 5.25 -3.68 -9.81
C GLU A 64 5.27 -4.24 -11.25
N SER A 65 4.11 -4.51 -11.83
CA SER A 65 4.01 -4.90 -13.25
C SER A 65 4.52 -3.79 -14.18
N THR A 66 4.23 -2.53 -13.84
CA THR A 66 4.65 -1.36 -14.63
C THR A 66 6.16 -1.10 -14.53
N ARG A 67 6.80 -1.39 -13.38
CA ARG A 67 8.26 -1.31 -13.22
C ARG A 67 8.99 -2.25 -14.19
N THR A 68 8.47 -3.45 -14.39
CA THR A 68 9.11 -4.46 -15.25
C THR A 68 9.12 -4.05 -16.72
N THR A 69 8.09 -3.33 -17.18
CA THR A 69 8.01 -2.86 -18.58
C THR A 69 8.90 -1.66 -18.88
N ALA A 70 9.20 -0.81 -17.88
CA ALA A 70 10.02 0.39 -18.07
C ALA A 70 11.53 0.13 -18.27
N ILE A 71 12.00 -1.10 -18.04
CA ILE A 71 13.41 -1.50 -18.21
C ILE A 71 13.67 -2.05 -19.63
N THR A 72 12.64 -2.17 -20.47
CA THR A 72 12.75 -2.58 -21.87
C THR A 72 12.24 -1.48 -22.80
N ARG A 73 12.96 -0.35 -22.89
CA ARG A 73 12.84 0.58 -24.01
C ARG A 73 14.13 1.36 -24.22
#